data_AF-A0A6A6LGF8-F1
#
_entry.id   AF-A0A6A6LGF8-F1
#
_cell.length_a   1.000
_cell.length_b   1.000
_cell.length_c   1.000
_cell.angle_alpha   90.00
_cell.angle_beta   90.00
_cell.angle_gamma   90.00
#
_symmetry.space_group_name_H-M   'P 1'
#
loop_
_entity.id
_entity.type
_entity.pdbx_description
1 polymer ?
#
loop_
_entity_poly.entity_id
_entity_poly.type
_entity_poly.pdbx_seq_one_letter_code
_entity_poly.pdbx_strand_id
1 'polypeptide(L)'
;MALSLASYEKCPDFVNDKEVTSYICFLDSLIDHPDDVKLLREAHIIINLFGSDEEIAELFTMLGDELVPNRFLYANVRDEIEKHYKNKWIPWILMVIKVCQNYWAVVKAELLKSVIEGIQPIDASIYGDLYSL
;
A
#
# COMPACT_ATOMS: atom_id res chain seq x y z
N MET A 1 -26.78 -8.18 0.81
CA MET A 1 -27.36 -6.81 0.72
C MET A 1 -26.75 -6.00 -0.42
N ALA A 2 -25.41 -5.86 -0.51
CA ALA A 2 -24.78 -5.18 -1.64
C ALA A 2 -25.08 -5.88 -2.99
N LEU A 3 -24.95 -7.20 -3.03
CA LEU A 3 -25.28 -8.02 -4.19
C LEU A 3 -26.74 -7.88 -4.67
N SER A 4 -27.71 -7.88 -3.75
CA SER A 4 -29.12 -7.72 -4.10
C SER A 4 -29.42 -6.34 -4.71
N LEU A 5 -28.71 -5.29 -4.26
CA LEU A 5 -28.84 -3.94 -4.83
C LEU A 5 -28.18 -3.87 -6.21
N ALA A 6 -26.98 -4.42 -6.37
CA ALA A 6 -26.30 -4.48 -7.68
C ALA A 6 -27.10 -5.32 -8.71
N SER A 7 -27.75 -6.41 -8.28
CA SER A 7 -28.65 -7.18 -9.15
C SER A 7 -29.89 -6.38 -9.56
N TYR A 8 -30.44 -5.57 -8.65
CA TYR A 8 -31.57 -4.69 -8.96
C TYR A 8 -31.19 -3.61 -9.99
N GLU A 9 -29.97 -3.07 -9.92
CA GLU A 9 -29.43 -2.13 -10.92
C GLU A 9 -29.34 -2.71 -12.33
N LYS A 10 -29.23 -4.04 -12.47
CA LYS A 10 -29.20 -4.73 -13.76
C LYS A 10 -30.59 -4.94 -14.38
N CYS A 11 -31.68 -4.62 -13.66
CA CYS A 11 -33.03 -4.78 -14.18
C CYS A 11 -33.26 -3.84 -15.38
N PRO A 12 -33.71 -4.36 -16.55
CA PRO A 12 -33.84 -3.54 -17.77
C PRO A 12 -34.86 -2.40 -17.65
N ASP A 13 -35.84 -2.53 -16.75
CA ASP A 13 -36.86 -1.50 -16.49
C ASP A 13 -36.39 -0.44 -15.48
N PHE A 14 -35.22 -0.62 -14.88
CA PHE A 14 -34.69 0.28 -13.87
C PHE A 14 -33.55 1.12 -14.43
N VAL A 15 -33.89 2.32 -14.91
CA VAL A 15 -32.91 3.30 -15.40
C VAL A 15 -32.13 3.88 -14.22
N ASN A 16 -30.83 3.59 -14.17
CA ASN A 16 -29.90 4.07 -13.17
C ASN A 16 -28.50 4.23 -13.77
N ASP A 17 -27.62 4.98 -13.10
CA ASP A 17 -26.23 5.19 -13.51
C ASP A 17 -25.26 4.14 -12.93
N LYS A 18 -25.79 3.05 -12.38
CA LYS A 18 -25.07 1.94 -11.72
C LYS A 18 -24.29 2.41 -10.49
N GLU A 19 -24.90 3.21 -9.64
CA GLU A 19 -24.26 3.85 -8.50
C GLU A 19 -23.66 2.83 -7.53
N VAL A 20 -24.42 1.80 -7.14
CA VAL A 20 -24.00 0.75 -6.22
C VAL A 20 -22.90 -0.10 -6.84
N THR A 21 -23.08 -0.53 -8.08
CA THR A 21 -22.06 -1.28 -8.83
C THR A 21 -20.77 -0.46 -8.95
N SER A 22 -20.87 0.82 -9.26
CA SER A 22 -19.72 1.72 -9.42
C SER A 22 -18.99 1.95 -8.10
N TYR A 23 -19.74 2.00 -7.00
CA TYR A 23 -19.17 2.09 -5.65
C TYR A 23 -18.45 0.81 -5.25
N ILE A 24 -19.01 -0.37 -5.52
CA ILE A 24 -18.37 -1.67 -5.25
C ILE A 24 -17.05 -1.77 -6.01
N CYS A 25 -17.04 -1.49 -7.32
CA CYS A 25 -15.81 -1.49 -8.12
C CYS A 25 -14.82 -0.38 -7.70
N PHE A 26 -15.30 0.71 -7.11
CA PHE A 26 -14.42 1.72 -6.53
C PHE A 26 -13.74 1.20 -5.26
N LEU A 27 -14.48 0.55 -4.35
CA LEU A 27 -13.90 -0.07 -3.16
C LEU A 27 -12.93 -1.19 -3.51
N ASP A 28 -13.27 -2.04 -4.47
CA ASP A 28 -12.37 -3.07 -5.01
C ASP A 28 -11.03 -2.46 -5.47
N SER A 29 -11.07 -1.33 -6.20
CA SER A 29 -9.84 -0.63 -6.60
C SER A 29 -8.99 -0.06 -5.46
N LEU A 30 -9.50 -0.06 -4.22
CA LEU A 30 -8.77 0.35 -3.01
C LEU A 30 -8.28 -0.83 -2.16
N ILE A 31 -8.72 -2.05 -2.45
CA ILE A 31 -8.46 -3.25 -1.65
C ILE A 31 -7.59 -4.20 -2.48
N ASP A 32 -6.32 -4.32 -2.11
CA ASP A 32 -5.37 -5.27 -2.72
C ASP A 32 -4.98 -6.37 -1.72
N HIS A 33 -4.98 -6.04 -0.43
CA HIS A 33 -4.65 -6.94 0.67
C HIS A 33 -5.72 -6.89 1.80
N PRO A 34 -5.88 -7.94 2.61
CA PRO A 34 -6.72 -7.93 3.81
C PRO A 34 -6.44 -6.76 4.77
N ASP A 35 -5.20 -6.27 4.81
CA ASP A 35 -4.85 -5.09 5.61
C ASP A 35 -5.56 -3.81 5.14
N ASP A 36 -5.84 -3.68 3.84
CA ASP A 36 -6.60 -2.55 3.30
C ASP A 36 -8.04 -2.61 3.80
N VAL A 37 -8.65 -3.80 3.85
CA VAL A 37 -9.98 -4.02 4.43
C VAL A 37 -10.00 -3.59 5.89
N LYS A 38 -8.97 -3.95 6.65
CA LYS A 38 -8.84 -3.53 8.06
C LYS A 38 -8.80 -2.01 8.19
N LEU A 39 -7.99 -1.33 7.38
CA LEU A 39 -7.90 0.14 7.38
C LEU A 39 -9.23 0.79 7.02
N LEU A 40 -9.92 0.29 5.98
CA LEU A 40 -11.22 0.80 5.55
C LEU A 40 -12.32 0.55 6.60
N ARG A 41 -12.25 -0.55 7.33
CA ARG A 41 -13.14 -0.84 8.47
C ARG A 41 -12.88 0.08 9.65
N GLU A 42 -11.61 0.30 10.01
CA GLU A 42 -11.22 1.24 11.07
C GLU A 42 -11.64 2.68 10.73
N ALA A 43 -11.62 3.04 9.45
CA ALA A 43 -12.14 4.31 8.93
C ALA A 43 -13.68 4.35 8.81
N HIS A 44 -14.39 3.27 9.18
CA HIS A 44 -15.84 3.11 9.06
C HIS A 44 -16.40 3.27 7.63
N ILE A 45 -15.56 3.04 6.61
CA ILE A 45 -15.97 3.03 5.20
C ILE A 45 -16.66 1.71 4.87
N ILE A 46 -16.10 0.60 5.37
CA ILE A 46 -16.71 -0.74 5.28
C ILE A 46 -17.26 -1.11 6.64
N ILE A 47 -18.56 -1.40 6.68
CA ILE A 47 -19.20 -1.97 7.88
C ILE A 47 -19.20 -3.48 7.70
N ASN A 48 -18.22 -4.14 8.31
CA ASN A 48 -18.18 -5.59 8.33
C ASN A 48 -19.23 -6.12 9.32
N LEU A 49 -20.20 -6.88 8.81
CA LEU A 49 -21.21 -7.56 9.62
C LEU A 49 -20.83 -9.03 9.86
N PHE A 50 -20.12 -9.68 8.92
CA PHE A 50 -19.69 -11.08 8.96
C PHE A 50 -18.49 -11.32 8.02
N GLY A 51 -17.52 -12.12 8.47
CA GLY A 51 -16.37 -12.58 7.68
C GLY A 51 -15.04 -12.00 8.14
N SER A 52 -13.94 -12.70 7.85
CA SER A 52 -12.58 -12.20 8.09
C SER A 52 -12.19 -11.13 7.07
N ASP A 53 -11.10 -10.41 7.33
CA ASP A 53 -10.61 -9.39 6.39
C ASP A 53 -10.17 -10.02 5.05
N GLU A 54 -9.69 -11.26 5.11
CA GLU A 54 -9.38 -12.09 3.94
C GLU A 54 -10.63 -12.42 3.12
N GLU A 55 -11.68 -12.94 3.76
CA GLU A 55 -12.93 -13.28 3.07
C GLU A 55 -13.57 -12.05 2.40
N ILE A 56 -13.40 -10.87 3.00
CA ILE A 56 -13.91 -9.62 2.44
C ILE A 56 -13.06 -9.14 1.27
N ALA A 57 -11.73 -9.23 1.37
CA ALA A 57 -10.85 -8.90 0.25
C ALA A 57 -11.17 -9.78 -0.98
N GLU A 58 -11.29 -11.10 -0.78
CA GLU A 58 -11.66 -12.04 -1.83
C GLU A 58 -13.05 -11.74 -2.41
N LEU A 59 -14.02 -11.38 -1.58
CA LEU A 59 -15.35 -10.98 -2.02
C LEU A 59 -15.27 -9.75 -2.94
N PHE A 60 -14.55 -8.70 -2.56
CA PHE A 60 -14.47 -7.49 -3.38
C PHE A 60 -13.77 -7.76 -4.71
N THR A 61 -12.69 -8.54 -4.73
CA THR A 61 -12.01 -8.95 -5.98
C THR A 61 -12.96 -9.69 -6.91
N MET A 62 -13.69 -10.67 -6.40
CA MET A 62 -14.68 -11.42 -7.19
C MET A 62 -15.78 -10.50 -7.74
N LEU A 63 -16.27 -9.55 -6.93
CA LEU A 63 -17.30 -8.60 -7.36
C LEU A 63 -16.77 -7.58 -8.38
N GLY A 64 -15.52 -7.13 -8.23
CA GLY A 64 -14.85 -6.25 -9.16
C GLY A 64 -14.76 -6.84 -10.56
N ASP A 65 -14.46 -8.15 -10.63
CA ASP A 65 -14.37 -8.89 -11.90
C ASP A 65 -15.74 -9.12 -12.57
N GLU A 66 -16.80 -9.32 -11.78
CA GLU A 66 -18.15 -9.63 -12.32
C GLU A 66 -18.99 -8.39 -12.69
N LEU A 67 -18.63 -7.22 -12.18
CA LEU A 67 -19.44 -6.01 -12.29
C LEU A 67 -18.84 -5.00 -13.28
N VAL A 68 -19.71 -4.32 -14.04
CA VAL A 68 -19.31 -3.29 -15.01
C VAL A 68 -19.75 -1.91 -14.51
N PRO A 69 -18.83 -1.10 -13.95
CA PRO A 69 -19.15 0.18 -13.33
C PRO A 69 -19.35 1.29 -14.37
N ASN A 70 -19.97 2.38 -13.92
CA ASN A 70 -19.86 3.69 -14.55
C ASN A 70 -18.59 4.37 -14.05
N ARG A 71 -17.57 4.34 -14.91
CA ARG A 71 -16.22 4.90 -14.67
C ARG A 71 -16.18 6.40 -14.33
N PHE A 72 -17.24 7.16 -14.54
CA PHE A 72 -17.26 8.60 -14.30
C PHE A 72 -17.79 9.00 -12.91
N LEU A 73 -18.61 8.17 -12.28
CA LEU A 73 -19.30 8.54 -11.02
C LEU A 73 -18.34 8.86 -9.87
N TYR A 74 -17.25 8.09 -9.74
CA TYR A 74 -16.25 8.27 -8.69
C TYR A 74 -14.89 8.76 -9.21
N ALA A 75 -14.82 9.24 -10.46
CA ALA A 75 -13.57 9.71 -11.05
C ALA A 75 -12.97 10.89 -10.26
N ASN A 76 -13.80 11.88 -9.91
CA ASN A 76 -13.33 13.04 -9.13
C ASN A 76 -12.77 12.63 -7.76
N VAL A 77 -13.39 11.65 -7.09
CA VAL A 77 -12.91 11.14 -5.80
C VAL A 77 -11.56 10.45 -5.96
N ARG A 78 -11.40 9.63 -7.01
CA ARG A 78 -10.10 9.01 -7.35
C ARG A 78 -9.02 10.07 -7.59
N ASP A 79 -9.34 11.10 -8.36
CA ASP A 79 -8.42 12.19 -8.66
C ASP A 79 -8.03 12.98 -7.40
N GLU A 80 -8.96 13.22 -6.48
CA GLU A 80 -8.68 13.87 -5.21
C GLU A 80 -7.78 13.03 -4.30
N ILE A 81 -8.02 11.72 -4.21
CA ILE A 81 -7.16 10.79 -3.46
C ILE A 81 -5.75 10.78 -4.06
N GLU A 82 -5.63 10.64 -5.38
CA GLU A 82 -4.34 10.64 -6.07
C GLU A 82 -3.59 11.97 -5.88
N LYS A 83 -4.31 13.10 -5.99
CA LYS A 83 -3.75 14.43 -5.75
C LYS A 83 -3.28 14.59 -4.31
N HIS A 84 -4.02 14.07 -3.33
CA HIS A 84 -3.63 14.10 -1.93
C HIS A 84 -2.34 13.28 -1.70
N TYR A 85 -2.29 12.07 -2.25
CA TYR A 85 -1.13 11.20 -2.16
C TYR A 85 0.12 11.86 -2.77
N LYS A 86 0.00 12.39 -4.00
CA LYS A 86 1.13 13.06 -4.69
C LYS A 86 1.59 14.34 -4.01
N ASN A 87 0.68 15.15 -3.49
CA ASN A 87 1.03 16.47 -2.95
C ASN A 87 1.44 16.44 -1.48
N LYS A 88 0.96 15.48 -0.68
CA LYS A 88 1.25 15.42 0.76
C LYS A 88 2.18 14.28 1.13
N TRP A 89 1.90 13.07 0.65
CA TRP A 89 2.63 11.88 1.09
C TRP A 89 3.99 11.77 0.40
N ILE A 90 4.06 11.97 -0.92
CA ILE A 90 5.33 11.87 -1.66
C ILE A 90 6.40 12.83 -1.11
N PRO A 91 6.13 14.14 -0.91
CA PRO A 91 7.15 15.05 -0.36
C PRO A 91 7.60 14.66 1.04
N TRP A 92 6.69 14.19 1.89
CA TRP A 92 7.01 13.71 3.24
C TRP A 92 7.90 12.47 3.20
N ILE A 93 7.57 11.48 2.37
CA ILE A 93 8.39 10.27 2.20
C ILE A 93 9.78 10.63 1.66
N LEU A 94 9.87 11.51 0.66
CA LEU A 94 11.15 11.97 0.13
C LEU A 94 11.99 12.70 1.20
N MET A 95 11.36 13.48 2.07
CA MET A 95 12.03 14.12 3.19
C MET A 95 12.60 13.08 4.17
N VAL A 96 11.81 12.07 4.54
CA VAL A 96 12.25 10.97 5.42
C VAL A 96 13.41 10.19 4.80
N ILE A 97 13.32 9.83 3.52
CA ILE A 97 14.40 9.14 2.80
C ILE A 97 15.68 9.98 2.81
N LYS A 98 15.58 11.29 2.56
CA LYS A 98 16.72 12.20 2.58
C LYS A 98 17.37 12.27 3.97
N VAL A 99 16.58 12.32 5.04
CA VAL A 99 17.08 12.28 6.42
C VAL A 99 17.82 10.98 6.69
N CYS A 100 17.25 9.83 6.31
CA CYS A 100 17.88 8.51 6.47
C CYS A 100 19.19 8.39 5.68
N GLN A 101 19.23 8.89 4.45
CA GLN A 101 20.43 8.90 3.61
C GLN A 101 21.55 9.75 4.22
N ASN A 102 21.21 10.95 4.71
CA ASN A 102 22.18 11.83 5.37
C ASN A 102 22.73 11.19 6.65
N TYR A 103 21.86 10.58 7.47
CA TYR A 103 22.28 9.85 8.66
C TYR A 103 23.27 8.72 8.33
N TRP A 104 22.94 7.89 7.34
CA TRP A 104 23.81 6.80 6.90
C TRP A 104 25.13 7.29 6.29
N ALA A 105 25.15 8.45 5.63
CA ALA A 105 26.38 9.04 5.10
C ALA A 105 27.35 9.43 6.22
N VAL A 106 26.84 10.01 7.32
CA VAL A 106 27.64 10.36 8.50
C VAL A 106 28.20 9.10 9.15
N VAL A 107 27.37 8.08 9.38
CA VAL A 107 27.81 6.80 9.96
C VAL A 107 28.91 6.16 9.12
N LYS A 108 28.77 6.13 7.78
CA LYS A 108 29.80 5.61 6.87
C LYS A 108 31.11 6.41 6.96
N ALA A 109 31.04 7.74 7.02
CA ALA A 109 32.23 8.59 7.10
C ALA A 109 33.01 8.37 8.39
N GLU A 110 32.33 8.28 9.54
CA GLU A 110 32.97 8.00 10.83
C GLU A 110 33.59 6.60 10.89
N LEU A 111 32.90 5.59 10.34
CA LEU A 111 33.48 4.25 10.20
C LEU A 111 34.74 4.25 9.33
N LEU A 112 34.68 4.91 8.16
CA LEU A 112 35.83 5.03 7.27
C LEU A 112 37.02 5.72 7.95
N LYS A 113 36.73 6.79 8.70
CA LYS A 113 37.71 7.52 9.50
C LYS A 113 38.35 6.62 10.55
N SER A 114 37.57 5.84 11.30
CA SER A 114 38.11 4.89 12.29
C SER A 114 38.99 3.80 11.69
N VAL A 115 38.68 3.34 10.46
CA VAL A 115 39.49 2.36 9.72
C VAL A 115 40.82 2.98 9.28
N ILE A 116 40.80 4.23 8.80
CA ILE A 116 41.99 4.96 8.34
C ILE A 116 42.89 5.39 9.52
N GLU A 117 42.30 5.81 10.64
CA GLU A 117 43.05 6.37 11.77
C GLU A 117 43.61 5.33 12.74
N GLY A 118 43.22 4.04 12.68
CA GLY A 118 43.61 3.16 13.79
C GLY A 118 43.39 1.66 13.70
N ILE A 119 43.41 1.03 12.52
CA ILE A 119 43.97 -0.32 12.47
C ILE A 119 45.49 -0.16 12.31
N GLN A 120 46.23 -0.26 13.42
CA GLN A 120 47.60 -0.79 13.31
C GLN A 120 47.47 -2.12 12.56
N PRO A 121 48.26 -2.40 11.51
CA PRO A 121 48.16 -3.68 10.83
C PRO A 121 48.26 -4.77 11.91
N ILE A 122 47.17 -5.52 12.09
CA ILE A 122 47.22 -6.74 12.88
C ILE A 122 48.34 -7.54 12.23
N ASP A 123 49.36 -7.87 13.02
CA ASP A 123 50.55 -8.56 12.56
C ASP A 123 50.15 -9.67 11.58
N ALA A 124 50.65 -9.58 10.35
CA ALA A 124 50.34 -10.52 9.28
C ALA A 124 50.73 -11.97 9.66
N SER A 125 51.50 -12.17 10.75
CA SER A 125 51.77 -13.47 11.35
C SER A 125 50.52 -14.21 11.82
N ILE A 126 49.44 -13.52 12.21
CA ILE A 126 48.21 -14.15 12.74
C ILE A 126 47.38 -14.83 11.63
N TYR A 127 47.54 -14.40 10.37
CA TYR A 127 46.88 -15.04 9.23
C TYR A 127 47.59 -16.32 8.75
N GLY A 128 48.84 -16.58 9.17
CA GLY A 128 49.56 -17.81 8.84
C GLY A 128 49.00 -19.06 9.52
N ASP A 129 48.40 -18.89 10.70
CA ASP A 129 47.85 -19.99 11.51
C ASP A 129 46.39 -20.34 11.18
N LEU A 130 45.69 -19.48 10.41
CA LEU A 130 44.29 -19.68 10.02
C LEU A 130 44.12 -20.40 8.66
N TYR A 131 45.18 -20.52 7.87
CA TYR A 131 45.19 -21.25 6.58
C TYR A 131 45.96 -22.57 6.63
N SER A 132 46.37 -23.03 7.81
CA SER A 132 47.07 -24.30 8.03
C SER A 132 46.26 -25.35 8.80
N LEU A 133 44.92 -25.21 8.88
CA LEU A 133 43.97 -26.23 9.31
C LEU A 133 42.89 -26.48 8.26
#